data_AF-A0A7W1ZS65-F1
#
_entry.id   AF-A0A7W1ZS65-F1
#
_cell.length_a   1.000
_cell.length_b   1.000
_cell.length_c   1.000
_cell.angle_alpha   90.00
_cell.angle_beta   90.00
_cell.angle_gamma   90.00
#
_symmetry.space_group_name_H-M   'P 1'
#
loop_
_entity.id
_entity.type
_entity.pdbx_description
1 polymer ?
#
loop_
_entity_poly.entity_id
_entity_poly.type
_entity_poly.pdbx_seq_one_letter_code
_entity_poly.pdbx_strand_id
1 'polypeptide(L)'
;MRTIGRWLLVHLVGLALLVACPAKGDVNINILGFRYESRSSSQSPSLTLKVRENEGFVSGTWSANLAQSRPSANQQVWFSISIHDARSQKMFSAHADAINYSFLFPQKKSWRGQHQMLTPAGTLVLSGQFSSKTAAGDFTFTPDANYLAQAGAHLTSAPSTLELLELGLAGVTVEQMVAFEKSGMKSSAAEMIRFKSSGVTPQYAVAVRKVQPFSADEIVRLRNSGVPETFPAAMKSAGYDFDAVQLVKLRNSGVSADEAAAWKKAGFDFDLESLVKMRNSGVKPDFARAVKEVFPSISSSEVVKLRNSGISKEFLIDIKKADVDFTVDEIIRLRNSGVSADYIRAWRTAGSTFRSEELIRLRNSGVPVDYAAVVNIPNRKPLSVDTLIKLRNRGMSAQEIRELRE
;
A
#
# COMPACT_ATOMS: atom_id res chain seq x y z
N MET A 1 -27.16 -31.82 6.40
CA MET A 1 -26.25 -31.72 5.23
C MET A 1 -26.50 -30.42 4.49
N ARG A 2 -25.72 -29.37 4.75
CA ARG A 2 -25.46 -28.28 3.80
C ARG A 2 -24.04 -27.80 4.04
N THR A 3 -23.26 -27.83 2.97
CA THR A 3 -21.82 -27.64 2.85
C THR A 3 -21.42 -26.19 3.11
N ILE A 4 -20.39 -25.99 3.94
CA ILE A 4 -19.75 -24.71 4.22
C ILE A 4 -18.70 -24.47 3.12
N GLY A 5 -18.95 -23.49 2.26
CA GLY A 5 -18.04 -23.03 1.21
C GLY A 5 -17.00 -22.04 1.74
N ARG A 6 -15.74 -22.36 1.49
CA ARG A 6 -14.49 -21.71 1.91
C ARG A 6 -14.26 -20.40 1.14
N TRP A 7 -14.06 -19.27 1.82
CA TRP A 7 -13.71 -17.99 1.17
C TRP A 7 -12.18 -17.89 0.97
N LEU A 8 -11.77 -17.75 -0.29
CA LEU A 8 -10.40 -17.43 -0.70
C LEU A 8 -10.27 -15.91 -0.78
N LEU A 9 -9.43 -15.30 0.05
CA LEU A 9 -9.19 -13.86 0.06
C LEU A 9 -8.12 -13.51 -0.99
N VAL A 10 -8.54 -13.03 -2.17
CA VAL A 10 -7.61 -12.51 -3.20
C VAL A 10 -7.46 -11.00 -2.98
N HIS A 11 -6.24 -10.56 -2.68
CA HIS A 11 -5.87 -9.15 -2.55
C HIS A 11 -5.92 -8.46 -3.92
N LEU A 12 -6.82 -7.48 -4.08
CA LEU A 12 -6.86 -6.58 -5.23
C LEU A 12 -5.86 -5.44 -5.03
N VAL A 13 -4.85 -5.43 -5.89
CA VAL A 13 -3.78 -4.43 -6.00
C VAL A 13 -4.35 -3.19 -6.69
N GLY A 14 -4.36 -2.05 -5.99
CA GLY A 14 -4.80 -0.76 -6.53
C GLY A 14 -3.72 -0.08 -7.37
N LEU A 15 -3.76 -0.32 -8.67
CA LEU A 15 -3.02 0.41 -9.70
C LEU A 15 -3.91 1.57 -10.19
N ALA A 16 -3.70 2.79 -9.71
CA ALA A 16 -4.33 3.97 -10.29
C ALA A 16 -3.54 4.36 -11.56
N LEU A 17 -3.83 3.68 -12.67
CA LEU A 17 -3.47 4.15 -14.01
C LEU A 17 -4.59 5.07 -14.50
N LEU A 18 -4.21 6.21 -15.08
CA LEU A 18 -5.01 6.83 -16.14
C LEU A 18 -5.32 5.73 -17.17
N VAL A 19 -6.60 5.51 -17.48
CA VAL A 19 -7.17 5.25 -18.83
C VAL A 19 -8.60 4.69 -18.71
N ALA A 20 -9.50 5.28 -19.52
CA ALA A 20 -10.79 4.80 -20.03
C ALA A 20 -11.75 4.02 -19.09
N CYS A 21 -12.90 4.64 -18.81
CA CYS A 21 -14.18 3.98 -18.47
C CYS A 21 -14.49 2.88 -19.52
N PRO A 22 -15.04 1.69 -19.18
CA PRO A 22 -16.40 1.60 -18.60
C PRO A 22 -16.66 0.41 -17.64
N ALA A 23 -17.46 0.62 -16.59
CA ALA A 23 -18.52 -0.30 -16.13
C ALA A 23 -19.08 0.13 -14.76
N LYS A 24 -20.39 -0.05 -14.60
CA LYS A 24 -21.13 0.17 -13.35
C LYS A 24 -20.68 -0.83 -12.28
N GLY A 25 -20.11 -0.33 -11.20
CA GLY A 25 -19.83 -1.08 -9.98
C GLY A 25 -19.16 -0.15 -8.98
N ASP A 26 -19.67 -0.10 -7.76
CA ASP A 26 -19.12 0.73 -6.70
C ASP A 26 -17.71 0.25 -6.34
N VAL A 27 -16.70 1.07 -6.62
CA VAL A 27 -15.32 0.82 -6.19
C VAL A 27 -14.96 1.88 -5.16
N ASN A 28 -14.78 1.43 -3.92
CA ASN A 28 -14.23 2.23 -2.84
C ASN A 28 -12.73 2.44 -3.09
N ILE A 29 -12.34 3.64 -3.51
CA ILE A 29 -10.93 4.03 -3.60
C ILE A 29 -10.62 4.95 -2.42
N ASN A 30 -9.88 4.42 -1.44
CA ASN A 30 -9.32 5.21 -0.35
C ASN A 30 -8.07 5.94 -0.84
N ILE A 31 -8.20 7.22 -1.16
CA ILE A 31 -7.06 8.15 -1.25
C ILE A 31 -7.01 8.89 0.11
N LEU A 32 -6.01 8.56 0.92
CA LEU A 32 -5.93 8.97 2.34
C LEU A 32 -5.99 10.49 2.50
N GLY A 33 -7.10 10.95 3.12
CA GLY A 33 -7.37 12.34 3.51
C GLY A 33 -8.81 12.77 3.23
N PHE A 34 -9.45 12.18 2.22
CA PHE A 34 -10.83 12.49 1.84
C PHE A 34 -11.63 11.19 1.79
N ARG A 35 -12.69 11.11 2.60
CA ARG A 35 -13.66 10.01 2.54
C ARG A 35 -14.39 10.13 1.19
N TYR A 36 -13.99 9.32 0.21
CA TYR A 36 -14.65 9.26 -1.09
C TYR A 36 -15.86 8.32 -0.99
N GLU A 37 -17.06 8.88 -0.86
CA GLU A 37 -18.27 8.15 -1.26
C GLU A 37 -18.29 8.13 -2.79
N SER A 38 -18.12 6.96 -3.39
CA SER A 38 -18.28 6.78 -4.83
C SER A 38 -19.75 6.98 -5.21
N ARG A 39 -20.18 8.23 -5.35
CA ARG A 39 -21.39 8.51 -6.12
C ARG A 39 -21.05 8.23 -7.57
N SER A 40 -21.86 7.39 -8.21
CA SER A 40 -21.72 7.04 -9.63
C SER A 40 -21.39 8.27 -10.47
N SER A 41 -20.45 8.13 -11.42
CA SER A 41 -19.98 9.19 -12.33
C SER A 41 -21.06 10.00 -13.06
N SER A 42 -22.32 9.52 -13.08
CA SER A 42 -23.48 10.21 -13.60
C SER A 42 -24.03 11.34 -12.72
N GLN A 43 -23.50 11.54 -11.51
CA GLN A 43 -23.97 12.58 -10.56
C GLN A 43 -22.94 13.67 -10.25
N SER A 44 -21.69 13.50 -10.65
CA SER A 44 -20.65 14.50 -10.40
C SER A 44 -20.72 15.62 -11.44
N PRO A 45 -20.58 16.89 -11.02
CA PRO A 45 -20.50 17.99 -11.96
C PRO A 45 -19.31 17.81 -12.91
N SER A 46 -19.47 18.25 -14.15
CA SER A 46 -18.41 18.18 -15.17
C SER A 46 -18.46 19.39 -16.08
N LEU A 47 -17.31 19.82 -16.59
CA LEU A 47 -17.17 20.87 -17.59
C LEU A 47 -16.40 20.31 -18.80
N THR A 48 -16.95 20.48 -19.98
CA THR A 48 -16.28 20.13 -21.24
C THR A 48 -16.13 21.39 -22.07
N LEU A 49 -14.91 21.69 -22.52
CA LEU A 49 -14.57 22.77 -23.41
C LEU A 49 -14.10 22.19 -24.74
N LYS A 50 -14.74 22.56 -25.85
CA LYS A 50 -14.22 22.32 -27.20
C LYS A 50 -13.53 23.59 -27.66
N VAL A 51 -12.21 23.57 -27.66
CA VAL A 51 -11.37 24.76 -27.83
C VAL A 51 -11.02 25.00 -29.30
N ARG A 52 -10.94 26.29 -29.64
CA ARG A 52 -10.31 26.83 -30.84
C ARG A 52 -9.31 27.88 -30.37
N GLU A 53 -8.04 27.66 -30.68
CA GLU A 53 -6.99 28.63 -30.40
C GLU A 53 -7.08 29.79 -31.40
N ASN A 54 -6.98 31.01 -30.88
CA ASN A 54 -6.92 32.24 -31.67
C ASN A 54 -5.72 33.05 -31.18
N GLU A 55 -5.31 34.03 -31.96
CA GLU A 55 -4.23 34.93 -31.57
C GLU A 55 -4.65 35.73 -30.32
N GLY A 56 -3.97 35.50 -29.20
CA GLY A 56 -4.20 36.18 -27.94
C GLY A 56 -5.40 35.71 -27.10
N PHE A 57 -6.21 34.75 -27.55
CA PHE A 57 -7.34 34.22 -26.76
C PHE A 57 -7.75 32.80 -27.16
N VAL A 58 -8.42 32.06 -26.27
CA VAL A 58 -9.05 30.76 -26.59
C VAL A 58 -10.55 30.95 -26.63
N SER A 59 -11.23 30.39 -27.62
CA SER A 59 -12.69 30.41 -27.69
C SER A 59 -13.24 29.04 -28.05
N GLY A 60 -14.56 28.89 -28.02
CA GLY A 60 -15.18 27.67 -28.48
C GLY A 60 -16.54 27.42 -27.84
N THR A 61 -16.92 26.16 -27.78
CA THR A 61 -18.18 25.75 -27.13
C THR A 61 -17.88 25.04 -25.83
N TRP A 62 -18.78 25.19 -24.85
CA TRP A 62 -18.71 24.49 -23.60
C TRP A 62 -20.01 23.75 -23.32
N SER A 63 -19.90 22.66 -22.56
CA SER A 63 -21.05 21.99 -21.96
C SER A 63 -20.72 21.55 -20.55
N ALA A 64 -21.74 21.44 -19.70
CA ALA A 64 -21.58 20.99 -18.34
C ALA A 64 -22.71 20.08 -17.87
N ASN A 65 -22.37 19.12 -17.02
CA ASN A 65 -23.33 18.46 -16.14
C ASN A 65 -23.28 19.18 -14.80
N LEU A 66 -24.44 19.57 -14.28
CA LEU A 66 -24.57 20.39 -13.08
C LEU A 66 -24.79 19.50 -11.87
N ALA A 67 -24.27 19.92 -10.73
CA ALA A 67 -24.49 19.20 -9.49
C ALA A 67 -25.96 19.30 -9.05
N GLN A 68 -26.50 18.20 -8.51
CA GLN A 68 -27.89 18.16 -8.03
C GLN A 68 -28.06 18.78 -6.64
N SER A 69 -26.98 18.92 -5.87
CA SER A 69 -26.98 19.48 -4.52
C SER A 69 -25.95 20.58 -4.41
N ARG A 70 -26.31 21.66 -3.69
CA ARG A 70 -25.41 22.79 -3.45
C ARG A 70 -24.45 22.47 -2.29
N PRO A 71 -23.13 22.49 -2.51
CA PRO A 71 -22.15 22.39 -1.44
C PRO A 71 -22.07 23.72 -0.64
N SER A 72 -21.45 23.70 0.53
CA SER A 72 -21.11 24.95 1.23
C SER A 72 -20.10 25.77 0.39
N ALA A 73 -20.08 27.10 0.50
CA ALA A 73 -19.26 27.94 -0.37
C ALA A 73 -17.76 27.58 -0.37
N ASN A 74 -17.23 27.23 0.80
CA ASN A 74 -15.83 26.85 1.01
C ASN A 74 -15.63 25.33 1.03
N GLN A 75 -16.63 24.56 0.62
CA GLN A 75 -16.48 23.13 0.49
C GLN A 75 -15.72 22.85 -0.81
N GLN A 76 -14.64 22.08 -0.68
CA GLN A 76 -13.93 21.51 -1.81
C GLN A 76 -14.85 20.56 -2.58
N VAL A 77 -15.02 20.83 -3.87
CA VAL A 77 -15.80 20.00 -4.77
C VAL A 77 -14.91 19.38 -5.83
N TRP A 78 -15.20 18.12 -6.11
CA TRP A 78 -14.61 17.39 -7.21
C TRP A 78 -15.46 17.58 -8.46
N PHE A 79 -14.82 17.90 -9.58
CA PHE A 79 -15.43 17.84 -10.90
C PHE A 79 -14.37 17.52 -11.95
N SER A 80 -14.84 16.96 -13.06
CA SER A 80 -14.00 16.65 -14.22
C SER A 80 -14.02 17.82 -15.20
N ILE A 81 -12.84 18.21 -15.68
CA ILE A 81 -12.68 19.15 -16.78
C ILE A 81 -12.11 18.40 -17.99
N SER A 82 -12.81 18.47 -19.12
CA SER A 82 -12.36 17.93 -20.40
C SER A 82 -12.12 19.07 -21.39
N ILE A 83 -10.94 19.11 -21.99
CA ILE A 83 -10.55 20.09 -23.00
C ILE A 83 -10.28 19.34 -24.31
N HIS A 84 -11.05 19.64 -25.34
CA HIS A 84 -10.98 18.99 -26.64
C HIS A 84 -10.50 20.02 -27.66
N ASP A 85 -9.30 19.84 -28.20
CA ASP A 85 -8.80 20.60 -29.34
C ASP A 85 -8.97 19.78 -30.64
N ALA A 86 -8.50 20.30 -31.78
CA ALA A 86 -8.64 19.65 -33.08
C ALA A 86 -7.86 18.32 -33.23
N ARG A 87 -6.87 18.08 -32.37
CA ARG A 87 -5.90 16.97 -32.45
C ARG A 87 -5.88 16.11 -31.18
N SER A 88 -6.37 16.62 -30.05
CA SER A 88 -6.24 15.99 -28.75
C SER A 88 -7.47 16.19 -27.86
N GLN A 89 -7.66 15.23 -26.95
CA GLN A 89 -8.59 15.36 -25.83
C GLN A 89 -7.78 15.21 -24.56
N LYS A 90 -7.75 16.26 -23.74
CA LYS A 90 -7.15 16.25 -22.42
C LYS A 90 -8.26 16.24 -21.38
N MET A 91 -8.10 15.40 -20.37
CA MET A 91 -8.98 15.37 -19.21
C MET A 91 -8.13 15.53 -17.97
N PHE A 92 -8.52 16.45 -17.10
CA PHE A 92 -7.96 16.55 -15.76
C PHE A 92 -9.07 16.74 -14.75
N SER A 93 -8.84 16.22 -13.55
CA SER A 93 -9.73 16.44 -12.41
C SER A 93 -9.23 17.64 -11.63
N ALA A 94 -10.15 18.50 -11.21
CA ALA A 94 -9.84 19.62 -10.34
C ALA A 94 -10.58 19.45 -9.01
N HIS A 95 -9.87 19.77 -7.92
CA HIS A 95 -10.49 20.07 -6.63
C HIS A 95 -10.40 21.58 -6.48
N ALA A 96 -11.55 22.23 -6.37
CA ALA A 96 -11.62 23.65 -6.14
C ALA A 96 -12.72 23.96 -5.15
N ASP A 97 -12.61 25.12 -4.50
CA ASP A 97 -13.72 25.65 -3.72
C ASP A 97 -14.92 25.85 -4.63
N ALA A 98 -16.09 25.39 -4.18
CA ALA A 98 -17.32 25.46 -4.95
C ALA A 98 -17.66 26.86 -5.45
N ILE A 99 -17.20 27.89 -4.74
CA ILE A 99 -17.37 29.30 -5.13
C ILE A 99 -16.70 29.64 -6.47
N ASN A 100 -15.52 29.06 -6.76
CA ASN A 100 -14.78 29.32 -8.00
C ASN A 100 -15.48 28.72 -9.23
N TYR A 101 -16.36 27.73 -9.00
CA TYR A 101 -17.14 27.06 -10.05
C TYR A 101 -18.64 27.19 -9.77
N SER A 102 -19.05 28.31 -9.17
CA SER A 102 -20.44 28.54 -8.74
C SER A 102 -21.47 28.38 -9.87
N PHE A 103 -21.09 28.56 -11.13
CA PHE A 103 -21.94 28.31 -12.29
C PHE A 103 -22.32 26.82 -12.47
N LEU A 104 -21.53 25.89 -11.95
CA LEU A 104 -21.87 24.46 -11.90
C LEU A 104 -22.91 24.15 -10.80
N PHE A 105 -23.25 25.14 -9.96
CA PHE A 105 -24.17 25.06 -8.82
C PHE A 105 -25.26 26.16 -8.87
N PRO A 106 -26.08 26.23 -9.94
CA PRO A 106 -26.98 27.36 -10.18
C PRO A 106 -28.08 27.49 -9.12
N GLN A 107 -28.39 28.73 -8.75
CA GLN A 107 -29.47 29.08 -7.81
C GLN A 107 -30.87 29.02 -8.42
N LYS A 108 -30.97 29.11 -9.74
CA LYS A 108 -32.23 29.15 -10.51
C LYS A 108 -32.33 27.90 -11.38
N LYS A 109 -33.55 27.39 -11.58
CA LYS A 109 -33.82 26.20 -12.43
C LYS A 109 -33.41 26.38 -13.89
N SER A 110 -33.39 27.62 -14.38
CA SER A 110 -32.90 27.99 -15.70
C SER A 110 -32.45 29.46 -15.72
N TRP A 111 -31.48 29.76 -16.60
CA TRP A 111 -31.03 31.12 -16.89
C TRP A 111 -30.30 31.15 -18.24
N ARG A 112 -30.33 32.32 -18.90
CA ARG A 112 -29.58 32.63 -20.13
C ARG A 112 -28.75 33.90 -19.89
N GLY A 113 -27.46 33.85 -20.17
CA GLY A 113 -26.58 35.02 -20.07
C GLY A 113 -25.09 34.65 -20.00
N GLN A 114 -24.29 35.55 -19.45
CA GLN A 114 -22.83 35.42 -19.32
C GLN A 114 -22.38 35.24 -17.87
N HIS A 115 -21.51 34.27 -17.63
CA HIS A 115 -20.86 34.04 -16.36
C HIS A 115 -19.36 34.26 -16.54
N GLN A 116 -18.77 35.11 -15.70
CA GLN A 116 -17.34 35.37 -15.70
C GLN A 116 -16.68 34.64 -14.54
N MET A 117 -15.65 33.86 -14.85
CA MET A 117 -14.80 33.19 -13.89
C MET A 117 -13.39 33.78 -13.98
N LEU A 118 -12.94 34.38 -12.88
CA LEU A 118 -11.59 34.86 -12.73
C LEU A 118 -10.70 33.69 -12.31
N THR A 119 -9.63 33.45 -13.07
CA THR A 119 -8.61 32.45 -12.76
C THR A 119 -7.28 33.15 -12.54
N PRO A 120 -6.27 32.48 -11.94
CA PRO A 120 -4.94 33.06 -11.83
C PRO A 120 -4.36 33.48 -13.20
N ALA A 121 -4.66 32.73 -14.27
CA ALA A 121 -4.04 32.90 -15.58
C ALA A 121 -4.84 33.78 -16.56
N GLY A 122 -6.01 34.26 -16.17
CA GLY A 122 -6.89 35.03 -17.06
C GLY A 122 -8.37 34.91 -16.72
N THR A 123 -9.19 35.46 -17.60
CA THR A 123 -10.65 35.50 -17.45
C THR A 123 -11.32 34.53 -18.39
N LEU A 124 -12.15 33.63 -17.86
CA LEU A 124 -13.04 32.76 -18.62
C LEU A 124 -14.46 33.33 -18.60
N VAL A 125 -14.99 33.68 -19.76
CA VAL A 125 -16.39 34.10 -19.95
C VAL A 125 -17.16 32.95 -20.58
N LEU A 126 -18.17 32.44 -19.87
CA LEU A 126 -19.10 31.42 -20.33
C LEU A 126 -20.43 32.09 -20.69
N SER A 127 -20.76 32.15 -21.97
CA SER A 127 -22.06 32.59 -22.46
C SER A 127 -22.92 31.38 -22.76
N GLY A 128 -24.17 31.35 -22.30
CA GLY A 128 -25.02 30.20 -22.60
C GLY A 128 -26.31 30.13 -21.82
N GLN A 129 -26.85 28.92 -21.77
CA GLN A 129 -28.08 28.63 -21.05
C GLN A 129 -27.93 27.35 -20.21
N PHE A 130 -28.58 27.36 -19.05
CA PHE A 130 -28.63 26.23 -18.12
C PHE A 130 -30.08 25.76 -18.02
N SER A 131 -30.31 24.44 -18.03
CA SER A 131 -31.62 23.83 -17.83
C SER A 131 -31.50 22.60 -16.95
N SER A 132 -32.11 22.66 -15.76
CA SER A 132 -32.27 21.54 -14.81
C SER A 132 -30.97 20.84 -14.38
N LYS A 133 -30.34 20.06 -15.26
CA LYS A 133 -29.15 19.24 -15.00
C LYS A 133 -27.98 19.51 -15.94
N THR A 134 -28.18 20.27 -17.01
CA THR A 134 -27.14 20.51 -18.02
C THR A 134 -27.05 21.96 -18.40
N ALA A 135 -25.91 22.33 -18.98
CA ALA A 135 -25.69 23.66 -19.51
C ALA A 135 -24.77 23.63 -20.71
N ALA A 136 -24.90 24.61 -21.60
CA ALA A 136 -24.05 24.74 -22.77
C ALA A 136 -24.08 26.15 -23.34
N GLY A 137 -23.06 26.46 -24.13
CA GLY A 137 -23.00 27.66 -24.96
C GLY A 137 -21.59 27.91 -25.49
N ASP A 138 -21.26 29.17 -25.68
CA ASP A 138 -19.95 29.62 -26.17
C ASP A 138 -19.10 30.14 -25.02
N PHE A 139 -17.79 29.96 -25.12
CA PHE A 139 -16.86 30.55 -24.16
C PHE A 139 -15.76 31.34 -24.85
N THR A 140 -15.18 32.25 -24.08
CA THR A 140 -13.94 32.95 -24.43
C THR A 140 -13.06 33.00 -23.19
N PHE A 141 -11.78 32.70 -23.36
CA PHE A 141 -10.74 32.86 -22.36
C PHE A 141 -9.73 33.89 -22.84
N THR A 142 -9.57 34.95 -22.05
CA THR A 142 -8.58 35.99 -22.28
C THR A 142 -7.48 35.86 -21.23
N PRO A 143 -6.24 35.55 -21.65
CA PRO A 143 -5.09 35.47 -20.75
C PRO A 143 -4.82 36.79 -20.02
N ASP A 144 -4.32 36.68 -18.79
CA ASP A 144 -3.73 37.81 -18.08
C ASP A 144 -2.26 38.00 -18.53
N ALA A 145 -1.94 39.19 -19.02
CA ALA A 145 -0.61 39.50 -19.55
C ALA A 145 0.50 39.46 -18.47
N ASN A 146 0.18 39.84 -17.23
CA ASN A 146 1.14 39.80 -16.12
C ASN A 146 1.41 38.36 -15.69
N TYR A 147 0.40 37.51 -15.67
CA TYR A 147 0.56 36.09 -15.42
C TYR A 147 1.39 35.42 -16.51
N LEU A 148 1.12 35.69 -17.79
CA LEU A 148 1.92 35.16 -18.90
C LEU A 148 3.39 35.55 -18.76
N ALA A 149 3.68 36.82 -18.48
CA ALA A 149 5.05 37.30 -18.28
C ALA A 149 5.76 36.58 -17.11
N GLN A 150 5.07 36.44 -15.97
CA GLN A 150 5.61 35.75 -14.80
C GLN A 150 5.78 34.25 -15.03
N ALA A 151 4.79 33.59 -15.66
CA ALA A 151 4.87 32.18 -16.01
C ALA A 151 6.02 31.92 -16.98
N GLY A 152 6.23 32.79 -17.98
CA GLY A 152 7.38 32.69 -18.89
C GLY A 152 8.73 32.88 -18.21
N ALA A 153 8.80 33.64 -17.11
CA ALA A 153 10.02 33.79 -16.32
C ALA A 153 10.31 32.57 -15.43
N HIS A 154 9.28 31.93 -14.87
CA HIS A 154 9.41 30.90 -13.83
C HIS A 154 9.20 29.46 -14.31
N LEU A 155 8.64 29.24 -15.50
CA LEU A 155 8.51 27.92 -16.13
C LEU A 155 9.69 27.64 -17.07
N THR A 156 9.83 26.38 -17.50
CA THR A 156 10.89 25.98 -18.46
C THR A 156 10.74 26.65 -19.83
N SER A 157 9.53 27.06 -20.20
CA SER A 157 9.21 27.79 -21.42
C SER A 157 7.96 28.63 -21.20
N ALA A 158 7.79 29.71 -21.97
CA ALA A 158 6.56 30.49 -21.95
C ALA A 158 5.36 29.61 -22.35
N PRO A 159 4.27 29.61 -21.57
CA PRO A 159 3.09 28.84 -21.89
C PRO A 159 2.34 29.46 -23.07
N SER A 160 1.81 28.60 -23.94
CA SER A 160 0.83 28.96 -24.97
C SER A 160 -0.48 29.47 -24.37
N THR A 161 -1.31 30.14 -25.18
CA THR A 161 -2.64 30.59 -24.77
C THR A 161 -3.53 29.45 -24.25
N LEU A 162 -3.42 28.26 -24.85
CA LEU A 162 -4.13 27.06 -24.38
C LEU A 162 -3.58 26.56 -23.04
N GLU A 163 -2.25 26.53 -22.85
CA GLU A 163 -1.66 26.17 -21.56
C GLU A 163 -2.01 27.17 -20.45
N LEU A 164 -2.20 28.46 -20.77
CA LEU A 164 -2.69 29.45 -19.81
C LEU A 164 -4.13 29.15 -19.37
N LEU A 165 -5.01 28.76 -20.30
CA LEU A 165 -6.35 28.28 -19.94
C LEU A 165 -6.27 27.06 -19.02
N GLU A 166 -5.40 26.09 -19.34
CA GLU A 166 -5.20 24.87 -18.54
C GLU A 166 -4.65 25.20 -17.13
N LEU A 167 -3.64 26.06 -17.03
CA LEU A 167 -3.06 26.52 -15.76
C LEU A 167 -4.08 27.27 -14.90
N GLY A 168 -4.88 28.15 -15.51
CA GLY A 168 -5.94 28.89 -14.86
C GLY A 168 -7.03 27.98 -14.30
N LEU A 169 -7.48 27.02 -15.11
CA LEU A 169 -8.47 26.01 -14.70
C LEU A 169 -7.94 25.03 -13.66
N ALA A 170 -6.64 24.73 -13.66
CA ALA A 170 -6.00 23.95 -12.61
C ALA A 170 -5.74 24.77 -11.32
N GLY A 171 -5.90 26.10 -11.38
CA GLY A 171 -5.64 27.00 -10.26
C GLY A 171 -4.17 27.03 -9.86
N VAL A 172 -3.25 26.93 -10.82
CA VAL A 172 -1.81 27.06 -10.59
C VAL A 172 -1.47 28.54 -10.46
N THR A 173 -0.87 28.94 -9.34
CA THR A 173 -0.49 30.34 -9.10
C THR A 173 0.99 30.59 -9.43
N VAL A 174 1.36 31.86 -9.64
CA VAL A 174 2.76 32.23 -9.86
C VAL A 174 3.61 31.89 -8.63
N GLU A 175 3.09 32.07 -7.41
CA GLU A 175 3.79 31.72 -6.17
C GLU A 175 4.16 30.23 -6.15
N GLN A 176 3.29 29.36 -6.66
CA GLN A 176 3.59 27.94 -6.79
C GLN A 176 4.73 27.69 -7.79
N MET A 177 4.71 28.34 -8.95
CA MET A 177 5.79 28.23 -9.95
C MET A 177 7.14 28.68 -9.37
N VAL A 178 7.14 29.84 -8.70
CA VAL A 178 8.32 30.40 -8.01
C VAL A 178 8.82 29.45 -6.92
N ALA A 179 7.92 28.84 -6.15
CA ALA A 179 8.29 27.90 -5.10
C ALA A 179 8.96 26.63 -5.67
N PHE A 180 8.44 26.09 -6.78
CA PHE A 180 9.06 24.96 -7.49
C PHE A 180 10.42 25.34 -8.08
N GLU A 181 10.54 26.51 -8.73
CA GLU A 181 11.82 27.00 -9.26
C GLU A 181 12.87 27.19 -8.15
N LYS A 182 12.55 27.90 -7.05
CA LYS A 182 13.45 28.11 -5.91
C LYS A 182 13.91 26.81 -5.26
N SER A 183 13.12 25.76 -5.42
CA SER A 183 13.41 24.42 -4.92
C SER A 183 14.28 23.60 -5.90
N GLY A 184 14.76 24.21 -6.99
CA GLY A 184 15.59 23.58 -8.02
C GLY A 184 14.78 22.78 -9.04
N MET A 185 13.46 22.97 -9.08
CA MET A 185 12.54 22.23 -9.96
C MET A 185 11.77 23.21 -10.85
N LYS A 186 12.50 23.94 -11.69
CA LYS A 186 11.87 24.67 -12.78
C LYS A 186 11.13 23.66 -13.68
N SER A 187 9.83 23.85 -13.84
CA SER A 187 8.93 22.88 -14.48
C SER A 187 8.17 23.48 -15.65
N SER A 188 7.71 22.63 -16.56
CA SER A 188 6.80 23.00 -17.65
C SER A 188 5.38 23.28 -17.12
N ALA A 189 4.56 23.96 -17.92
CA ALA A 189 3.14 24.18 -17.61
C ALA A 189 2.41 22.85 -17.35
N ALA A 190 2.65 21.85 -18.20
CA ALA A 190 2.07 20.52 -18.08
C ALA A 190 2.45 19.81 -16.77
N GLU A 191 3.71 19.91 -16.33
CA GLU A 191 4.15 19.34 -15.04
C GLU A 191 3.53 20.07 -13.86
N MET A 192 3.45 21.40 -13.90
CA MET A 192 2.81 22.19 -12.84
C MET A 192 1.33 21.82 -12.66
N ILE A 193 0.60 21.61 -13.76
CA ILE A 193 -0.79 21.14 -13.73
C ILE A 193 -0.89 19.75 -13.10
N ARG A 194 0.03 18.83 -13.42
CA ARG A 194 0.07 17.49 -12.83
C ARG A 194 0.40 17.53 -11.34
N PHE A 195 1.38 18.33 -10.94
CA PHE A 195 1.74 18.50 -9.53
C PHE A 195 0.57 19.05 -8.73
N LYS A 196 -0.10 20.10 -9.23
CA LYS A 196 -1.28 20.68 -8.60
C LYS A 196 -2.41 19.67 -8.46
N SER A 197 -2.77 18.98 -9.55
CA SER A 197 -3.89 18.01 -9.55
C SER A 197 -3.62 16.77 -8.70
N SER A 198 -2.35 16.41 -8.50
CA SER A 198 -1.92 15.26 -7.69
C SER A 198 -1.50 15.66 -6.26
N GLY A 199 -1.66 16.93 -5.87
CA GLY A 199 -1.29 17.41 -4.54
C GLY A 199 0.20 17.26 -4.21
N VAL A 200 1.07 17.35 -5.21
CA VAL A 200 2.53 17.38 -5.06
C VAL A 200 2.94 18.78 -4.63
N THR A 201 3.65 18.88 -3.50
CA THR A 201 4.20 20.15 -3.01
C THR A 201 5.67 20.29 -3.41
N PRO A 202 6.22 21.51 -3.48
CA PRO A 202 7.67 21.72 -3.68
C PRO A 202 8.50 20.96 -2.64
N GLN A 203 8.07 20.94 -1.37
CA GLN A 203 8.76 20.25 -0.28
C GLN A 203 8.84 18.74 -0.53
N TYR A 204 7.70 18.12 -0.87
CA TYR A 204 7.63 16.69 -1.15
C TYR A 204 8.53 16.30 -2.33
N ALA A 205 8.42 17.05 -3.43
CA ALA A 205 9.16 16.78 -4.66
C ALA A 205 10.68 16.96 -4.49
N VAL A 206 11.13 17.96 -3.71
CA VAL A 206 12.55 18.12 -3.35
C VAL A 206 13.02 16.97 -2.48
N ALA A 207 12.26 16.62 -1.45
CA ALA A 207 12.65 15.58 -0.51
C ALA A 207 12.89 14.24 -1.20
N VAL A 208 12.00 13.83 -2.11
CA VAL A 208 12.19 12.58 -2.87
C VAL A 208 13.30 12.70 -3.91
N ARG A 209 13.45 13.84 -4.59
CA ARG A 209 14.50 14.05 -5.61
C ARG A 209 15.91 14.16 -5.02
N LYS A 210 16.04 14.60 -3.77
CA LYS A 210 17.31 14.61 -3.04
C LYS A 210 17.90 13.21 -2.90
N VAL A 211 17.04 12.19 -2.88
CA VAL A 211 17.46 10.78 -2.78
C VAL A 211 17.93 10.25 -4.13
N GLN A 212 17.16 10.50 -5.20
CA GLN A 212 17.51 10.17 -6.58
C GLN A 212 16.65 10.96 -7.58
N PRO A 213 17.07 11.10 -8.85
CA PRO A 213 16.42 11.99 -9.81
C PRO A 213 15.12 11.41 -10.39
N PHE A 214 14.07 11.27 -9.56
CA PHE A 214 12.74 10.90 -10.03
C PHE A 214 12.21 11.92 -11.04
N SER A 215 11.63 11.41 -12.13
CA SER A 215 10.86 12.19 -13.09
C SER A 215 9.57 12.75 -12.47
N ALA A 216 8.96 13.75 -13.12
CA ALA A 216 7.70 14.33 -12.65
C ALA A 216 6.58 13.28 -12.52
N ASP A 217 6.45 12.36 -13.49
CA ASP A 217 5.45 11.28 -13.47
C ASP A 217 5.71 10.28 -12.32
N GLU A 218 6.97 10.01 -11.98
CA GLU A 218 7.32 9.17 -10.83
C GLU A 218 7.01 9.86 -9.50
N ILE A 219 7.29 11.16 -9.36
CA ILE A 219 6.95 11.92 -8.15
C ILE A 219 5.44 11.93 -7.93
N VAL A 220 4.67 12.17 -9.01
CA VAL A 220 3.20 12.09 -8.99
C VAL A 220 2.73 10.69 -8.60
N ARG A 221 3.32 9.63 -9.17
CA ARG A 221 3.00 8.24 -8.81
C ARG A 221 3.25 7.97 -7.32
N LEU A 222 4.41 8.37 -6.79
CA LEU A 222 4.76 8.20 -5.39
C LEU A 222 3.74 8.92 -4.49
N ARG A 223 3.41 10.17 -4.83
CA ARG A 223 2.46 11.00 -4.08
C ARG A 223 1.06 10.39 -4.05
N ASN A 224 0.54 10.02 -5.22
CA ASN A 224 -0.79 9.41 -5.36
C ASN A 224 -0.89 8.05 -4.63
N SER A 225 0.23 7.33 -4.52
CA SER A 225 0.29 6.06 -3.79
C SER A 225 0.52 6.24 -2.28
N GLY A 226 0.55 7.47 -1.78
CA GLY A 226 0.73 7.77 -0.36
C GLY A 226 2.11 7.38 0.19
N VAL A 227 3.14 7.38 -0.66
CA VAL A 227 4.52 7.21 -0.22
C VAL A 227 4.94 8.46 0.56
N PRO A 228 5.42 8.35 1.82
CA PRO A 228 5.93 9.49 2.57
C PRO A 228 7.23 10.04 1.95
N GLU A 229 7.46 11.35 2.05
CA GLU A 229 8.67 11.99 1.50
C GLU A 229 9.98 11.50 2.13
N THR A 230 9.93 11.02 3.38
CA THR A 230 11.08 10.46 4.11
C THR A 230 11.36 9.00 3.76
N PHE A 231 10.41 8.29 3.15
CA PHE A 231 10.49 6.85 2.93
C PHE A 231 11.62 6.44 1.97
N PRO A 232 11.83 7.10 0.81
CA PRO A 232 12.95 6.77 -0.07
C PRO A 232 14.31 6.92 0.62
N ALA A 233 14.52 8.00 1.38
CA ALA A 233 15.78 8.24 2.10
C ALA A 233 16.03 7.14 3.14
N ALA A 234 15.00 6.76 3.90
CA ALA A 234 15.09 5.71 4.89
C ALA A 234 15.40 4.33 4.26
N MET A 235 14.81 4.01 3.10
CA MET A 235 15.11 2.78 2.36
C MET A 235 16.56 2.77 1.84
N LYS A 236 17.09 3.90 1.36
CA LYS A 236 18.51 4.03 1.00
C LYS A 236 19.42 3.82 2.20
N SER A 237 19.07 4.39 3.37
CA SER A 237 19.81 4.17 4.61
C SER A 237 19.77 2.72 5.11
N ALA A 238 18.69 1.99 4.81
CA ALA A 238 18.61 0.54 5.03
C ALA A 238 19.45 -0.28 4.00
N GLY A 239 20.09 0.40 3.04
CA GLY A 239 20.97 -0.19 2.03
C GLY A 239 20.20 -0.84 0.89
N TYR A 240 19.09 -0.23 0.47
CA TYR A 240 18.29 -0.70 -0.66
C TYR A 240 18.28 0.31 -1.80
N ASP A 241 18.46 -0.20 -3.01
CA ASP A 241 18.16 0.50 -4.25
C ASP A 241 16.72 0.22 -4.66
N PHE A 242 16.09 1.20 -5.32
CA PHE A 242 14.70 1.09 -5.73
C PHE A 242 14.40 2.02 -6.92
N ASP A 243 13.40 1.62 -7.70
CA ASP A 243 12.65 2.53 -8.57
C ASP A 243 11.36 3.03 -7.88
N ALA A 244 10.62 3.92 -8.57
CA ALA A 244 9.36 4.45 -8.04
C ALA A 244 8.28 3.37 -7.88
N VAL A 245 8.24 2.36 -8.75
CA VAL A 245 7.26 1.27 -8.73
C VAL A 245 7.48 0.38 -7.50
N GLN A 246 8.73 0.07 -7.19
CA GLN A 246 9.13 -0.73 -6.03
C GLN A 246 8.81 0.00 -4.73
N LEU A 247 9.05 1.31 -4.63
CA LEU A 247 8.64 2.09 -3.45
C LEU A 247 7.13 2.06 -3.21
N VAL A 248 6.33 2.19 -4.26
CA VAL A 248 4.87 2.05 -4.18
C VAL A 248 4.49 0.65 -3.70
N LYS A 249 5.13 -0.40 -4.24
CA LYS A 249 4.85 -1.78 -3.83
C LYS A 249 5.17 -2.03 -2.36
N LEU A 250 6.31 -1.55 -1.87
CA LEU A 250 6.69 -1.64 -0.46
C LEU A 250 5.67 -0.91 0.43
N ARG A 251 5.30 0.32 0.05
CA ARG A 251 4.32 1.13 0.77
C ARG A 251 2.95 0.44 0.86
N ASN A 252 2.48 -0.13 -0.24
CA ASN A 252 1.20 -0.83 -0.32
C ASN A 252 1.20 -2.15 0.47
N SER A 253 2.35 -2.81 0.54
CA SER A 253 2.53 -4.03 1.34
C SER A 253 2.80 -3.73 2.82
N GLY A 254 2.94 -2.46 3.19
CA GLY A 254 3.21 -2.03 4.56
C GLY A 254 4.61 -2.38 5.07
N VAL A 255 5.58 -2.55 4.17
CA VAL A 255 6.99 -2.75 4.52
C VAL A 255 7.59 -1.40 4.92
N SER A 256 8.19 -1.32 6.12
CA SER A 256 8.92 -0.13 6.57
C SER A 256 10.44 -0.25 6.36
N ALA A 257 11.13 0.89 6.33
CA ALA A 257 12.60 0.89 6.28
C ALA A 257 13.22 0.27 7.54
N ASP A 258 12.61 0.46 8.71
CA ASP A 258 13.05 -0.17 9.96
C ASP A 258 12.94 -1.69 9.89
N GLU A 259 11.85 -2.22 9.32
CA GLU A 259 11.69 -3.65 9.09
C GLU A 259 12.74 -4.18 8.12
N ALA A 260 12.98 -3.46 7.01
CA ALA A 260 14.01 -3.83 6.03
C ALA A 260 15.41 -3.87 6.65
N ALA A 261 15.78 -2.87 7.46
CA ALA A 261 17.04 -2.86 8.19
C ALA A 261 17.12 -3.97 9.25
N ALA A 262 16.00 -4.30 9.91
CA ALA A 262 15.94 -5.38 10.89
C ALA A 262 16.16 -6.76 10.26
N TRP A 263 15.75 -6.98 9.00
CA TRP A 263 16.05 -8.21 8.27
C TRP A 263 17.55 -8.43 8.06
N LYS A 264 18.28 -7.39 7.64
CA LYS A 264 19.75 -7.45 7.54
C LYS A 264 20.41 -7.73 8.88
N LYS A 265 19.95 -7.09 9.96
CA LYS A 265 20.43 -7.36 11.34
C LYS A 265 20.13 -8.79 11.81
N ALA A 266 19.04 -9.38 11.34
CA ALA A 266 18.71 -10.79 11.58
C ALA A 266 19.56 -11.76 10.73
N GLY A 267 20.46 -11.23 9.88
CA GLY A 267 21.35 -12.01 9.03
C GLY A 267 20.68 -12.54 7.76
N PHE A 268 19.62 -11.87 7.30
CA PHE A 268 18.96 -12.17 6.02
C PHE A 268 19.18 -11.00 5.06
N ASP A 269 19.79 -11.29 3.90
CA ASP A 269 19.97 -10.32 2.82
C ASP A 269 18.84 -10.48 1.79
N PHE A 270 17.65 -10.01 2.18
CA PHE A 270 16.47 -10.08 1.33
C PHE A 270 16.43 -8.92 0.36
N ASP A 271 16.14 -9.19 -0.91
CA ASP A 271 15.73 -8.19 -1.89
C ASP A 271 14.34 -7.63 -1.55
N LEU A 272 13.93 -6.56 -2.24
CA LEU A 272 12.66 -5.87 -1.99
C LEU A 272 11.43 -6.79 -2.15
N GLU A 273 11.49 -7.72 -3.10
CA GLU A 273 10.43 -8.70 -3.32
C GLU A 273 10.31 -9.69 -2.16
N SER A 274 11.44 -10.15 -1.64
CA SER A 274 11.50 -11.03 -0.48
C SER A 274 11.02 -10.33 0.78
N LEU A 275 11.32 -9.03 0.97
CA LEU A 275 10.76 -8.24 2.07
C LEU A 275 9.23 -8.21 2.03
N VAL A 276 8.65 -7.93 0.85
CA VAL A 276 7.20 -7.97 0.64
C VAL A 276 6.63 -9.37 0.94
N LYS A 277 7.29 -10.43 0.46
CA LYS A 277 6.87 -11.82 0.72
C LYS A 277 6.87 -12.15 2.21
N MET A 278 7.91 -11.77 2.96
CA MET A 278 7.98 -12.01 4.40
C MET A 278 6.88 -11.26 5.15
N ARG A 279 6.67 -10.00 4.81
CA ARG A 279 5.62 -9.15 5.38
C ARG A 279 4.23 -9.74 5.15
N ASN A 280 3.91 -10.11 3.90
CA ASN A 280 2.63 -10.72 3.53
C ASN A 280 2.42 -12.09 4.18
N SER A 281 3.49 -12.81 4.50
CA SER A 281 3.45 -14.08 5.21
C SER A 281 3.41 -13.92 6.75
N GLY A 282 3.38 -12.68 7.26
CA GLY A 282 3.36 -12.39 8.69
C GLY A 282 4.62 -12.88 9.44
N VAL A 283 5.74 -13.02 8.73
CA VAL A 283 7.04 -13.39 9.30
C VAL A 283 7.73 -12.11 9.78
N LYS A 284 8.25 -12.12 11.01
CA LYS A 284 9.00 -11.00 11.60
C LYS A 284 10.50 -11.33 11.65
N PRO A 285 11.40 -10.33 11.55
CA PRO A 285 12.85 -10.54 11.67
C PRO A 285 13.27 -11.30 12.94
N ASP A 286 12.64 -11.00 14.08
CA ASP A 286 12.95 -11.66 15.36
C ASP A 286 12.59 -13.14 15.39
N PHE A 287 11.54 -13.55 14.69
CA PHE A 287 11.18 -14.96 14.54
C PHE A 287 12.21 -15.66 13.65
N ALA A 288 12.54 -15.07 12.51
CA ALA A 288 13.50 -15.65 11.58
C ALA A 288 14.91 -15.79 12.18
N ARG A 289 15.33 -14.84 13.03
CA ARG A 289 16.57 -14.95 13.80
C ARG A 289 16.56 -16.18 14.72
N ALA A 290 15.49 -16.40 15.48
CA ALA A 290 15.36 -17.59 16.32
C ALA A 290 15.32 -18.88 15.51
N VAL A 291 14.71 -18.86 14.32
CA VAL A 291 14.76 -19.98 13.38
C VAL A 291 16.21 -20.26 12.95
N LYS A 292 17.00 -19.22 12.65
CA LYS A 292 18.40 -19.35 12.21
C LYS A 292 19.33 -19.91 13.29
N GLU A 293 19.02 -19.70 14.57
CA GLU A 293 19.75 -20.30 15.70
C GLU A 293 19.58 -21.84 15.77
N VAL A 294 18.41 -22.34 15.33
CA VAL A 294 18.12 -23.78 15.22
C VAL A 294 18.62 -24.33 13.88
N PHE A 295 18.38 -23.59 12.80
CA PHE A 295 18.68 -23.97 11.42
C PHE A 295 19.59 -22.93 10.74
N PRO A 296 20.93 -23.06 10.88
CA PRO A 296 21.86 -22.06 10.34
C PRO A 296 21.73 -21.83 8.83
N SER A 297 21.36 -22.87 8.07
CA SER A 297 21.25 -22.86 6.61
C SER A 297 19.80 -22.86 6.10
N ILE A 298 18.87 -22.20 6.81
CA ILE A 298 17.46 -22.21 6.45
C ILE A 298 17.10 -21.30 5.27
N SER A 299 16.23 -21.78 4.39
CA SER A 299 15.68 -20.96 3.29
C SER A 299 14.53 -20.05 3.76
N SER A 300 14.30 -18.94 3.07
CA SER A 300 13.17 -18.03 3.36
C SER A 300 11.81 -18.73 3.25
N SER A 301 11.67 -19.69 2.33
CA SER A 301 10.47 -20.53 2.20
C SER A 301 10.22 -21.40 3.42
N GLU A 302 11.27 -21.95 4.04
CA GLU A 302 11.13 -22.76 5.25
C GLU A 302 10.81 -21.90 6.48
N VAL A 303 11.36 -20.68 6.58
CA VAL A 303 10.95 -19.74 7.64
C VAL A 303 9.46 -19.43 7.53
N VAL A 304 8.96 -19.18 6.32
CA VAL A 304 7.52 -18.99 6.05
C VAL A 304 6.72 -20.26 6.40
N LYS A 305 7.23 -21.44 6.04
CA LYS A 305 6.59 -22.73 6.35
C LYS A 305 6.41 -22.90 7.86
N LEU A 306 7.46 -22.70 8.64
CA LEU A 306 7.42 -22.75 10.11
C LEU A 306 6.40 -21.76 10.68
N ARG A 307 6.40 -20.52 10.19
CA ARG A 307 5.45 -19.48 10.63
C ARG A 307 4.01 -19.87 10.33
N ASN A 308 3.73 -20.35 9.12
CA ASN A 308 2.40 -20.79 8.69
C ASN A 308 1.92 -22.04 9.43
N SER A 309 2.84 -22.90 9.88
CA SER A 309 2.53 -24.02 10.77
C SER A 309 2.34 -23.60 12.23
N GLY A 310 2.38 -22.30 12.55
CA GLY A 310 2.14 -21.76 13.88
C GLY A 310 3.26 -22.04 14.88
N ILE A 311 4.47 -22.34 14.41
CA ILE A 311 5.65 -22.48 15.28
C ILE A 311 5.93 -21.12 15.92
N SER A 312 6.12 -21.11 17.24
CA SER A 312 6.46 -19.91 17.99
C SER A 312 7.97 -19.78 18.17
N LYS A 313 8.43 -18.57 18.51
CA LYS A 313 9.83 -18.32 18.85
C LYS A 313 10.25 -19.12 20.08
N GLU A 314 9.37 -19.19 21.07
CA GLU A 314 9.58 -19.89 22.34
C GLU A 314 9.79 -21.38 22.11
N PHE A 315 8.98 -21.99 21.22
CA PHE A 315 9.14 -23.39 20.84
C PHE A 315 10.52 -23.66 20.22
N LEU A 316 11.00 -22.78 19.33
CA LEU A 316 12.31 -22.91 18.71
C LEU A 316 13.47 -22.75 19.71
N ILE A 317 13.37 -21.79 20.63
CA ILE A 317 14.35 -21.61 21.73
C ILE A 317 14.43 -22.88 22.57
N ASP A 318 13.29 -23.47 22.88
CA ASP A 318 13.26 -24.66 23.72
C ASP A 318 13.75 -25.91 22.99
N ILE A 319 13.48 -26.04 21.69
CA ILE A 319 14.11 -27.05 20.83
C ILE A 319 15.63 -26.87 20.82
N LYS A 320 16.13 -25.64 20.71
CA LYS A 320 17.58 -25.36 20.78
C LYS A 320 18.19 -25.78 22.11
N LYS A 321 17.53 -25.46 23.23
CA LYS A 321 17.95 -25.88 24.59
C LYS A 321 17.91 -27.39 24.78
N ALA A 322 16.98 -28.07 24.12
CA ALA A 322 16.92 -29.53 24.10
C ALA A 322 18.05 -30.14 23.27
N ASP A 323 18.85 -29.35 22.53
CA ASP A 323 20.01 -29.81 21.76
C ASP A 323 19.68 -30.95 20.77
N VAL A 324 18.43 -31.03 20.32
CA VAL A 324 17.94 -32.04 19.37
C VAL A 324 18.14 -31.59 17.93
N ASP A 325 18.49 -32.53 17.07
CA ASP A 325 18.64 -32.31 15.63
C ASP A 325 17.40 -32.84 14.91
N PHE A 326 16.38 -31.98 14.79
CA PHE A 326 15.16 -32.27 14.03
C PHE A 326 15.12 -31.41 12.78
N THR A 327 14.70 -32.00 11.67
CA THR A 327 14.39 -31.26 10.45
C THR A 327 13.19 -30.32 10.65
N VAL A 328 13.03 -29.33 9.76
CA VAL A 328 11.88 -28.41 9.74
C VAL A 328 10.54 -29.18 9.75
N ASP A 329 10.45 -30.24 8.95
CA ASP A 329 9.22 -31.04 8.84
C ASP A 329 8.94 -31.88 10.08
N GLU A 330 9.97 -32.32 10.79
CA GLU A 330 9.81 -33.00 12.08
C GLU A 330 9.35 -32.04 13.17
N ILE A 331 9.90 -30.83 13.23
CA ILE A 331 9.45 -29.77 14.14
C ILE A 331 7.97 -29.45 13.92
N ILE A 332 7.55 -29.33 12.67
CA ILE A 332 6.15 -29.08 12.32
C ILE A 332 5.26 -30.26 12.75
N ARG A 333 5.69 -31.51 12.50
CA ARG A 333 4.95 -32.71 12.93
C ARG A 333 4.81 -32.80 14.45
N LEU A 334 5.91 -32.61 15.18
CA LEU A 334 5.93 -32.60 16.66
C LEU A 334 4.93 -31.58 17.21
N ARG A 335 4.96 -30.34 16.70
CA ARG A 335 4.03 -29.29 17.09
C ARG A 335 2.58 -29.66 16.78
N ASN A 336 2.31 -30.16 15.58
CA ASN A 336 0.96 -30.54 15.15
C ASN A 336 0.39 -31.72 15.97
N SER A 337 1.26 -32.59 16.48
CA SER A 337 0.90 -33.67 17.40
C SER A 337 0.88 -33.25 18.89
N GLY A 338 1.04 -31.96 19.18
CA GLY A 338 0.99 -31.44 20.55
C GLY A 338 2.14 -31.89 21.44
N VAL A 339 3.28 -32.25 20.85
CA VAL A 339 4.52 -32.55 21.59
C VAL A 339 5.17 -31.23 22.00
N SER A 340 5.20 -30.94 23.30
CA SER A 340 5.84 -29.73 23.83
C SER A 340 7.35 -29.90 23.92
N ALA A 341 8.09 -28.78 23.91
CA ALA A 341 9.53 -28.83 24.08
C ALA A 341 9.95 -29.34 25.48
N ASP A 342 9.16 -29.06 26.53
CA ASP A 342 9.33 -29.63 27.86
C ASP A 342 9.30 -31.16 27.84
N TYR A 343 8.37 -31.72 27.06
CA TYR A 343 8.25 -33.17 26.87
C TYR A 343 9.52 -33.74 26.24
N ILE A 344 10.02 -33.09 25.17
CA ILE A 344 11.25 -33.50 24.48
C ILE A 344 12.47 -33.42 25.42
N ARG A 345 12.60 -32.33 26.18
CA ARG A 345 13.70 -32.13 27.13
C ARG A 345 13.73 -33.20 28.21
N ALA A 346 12.58 -33.53 28.79
CA ALA A 346 12.52 -34.52 29.87
C ALA A 346 13.07 -35.88 29.44
N TRP A 347 12.69 -36.38 28.26
CA TRP A 347 13.22 -37.63 27.72
C TRP A 347 14.73 -37.56 27.47
N ARG A 348 15.23 -36.43 26.95
CA ARG A 348 16.66 -36.25 26.71
C ARG A 348 17.47 -36.18 28.01
N THR A 349 17.00 -35.44 29.01
CA THR A 349 17.65 -35.36 30.33
C THR A 349 17.70 -36.73 31.03
N ALA A 350 16.70 -37.59 30.79
CA ALA A 350 16.73 -38.98 31.23
C ALA A 350 17.67 -39.89 30.42
N GLY A 351 18.43 -39.34 29.48
CA GLY A 351 19.37 -40.08 28.63
C GLY A 351 18.71 -40.86 27.50
N SER A 352 17.46 -40.53 27.13
CA SER A 352 16.77 -41.14 25.98
C SER A 352 16.66 -40.15 24.82
N THR A 353 17.24 -40.51 23.68
CA THR A 353 17.15 -39.71 22.44
C THR A 353 16.16 -40.36 21.48
N PHE A 354 14.86 -40.11 21.69
CA PHE A 354 13.81 -40.59 20.80
C PHE A 354 13.74 -39.76 19.51
N ARG A 355 13.46 -40.44 18.39
CA ARG A 355 13.15 -39.80 17.11
C ARG A 355 11.83 -39.04 17.20
N SER A 356 11.61 -38.13 16.26
CA SER A 356 10.38 -37.33 16.16
C SER A 356 9.11 -38.19 16.19
N GLU A 357 9.07 -39.27 15.40
CA GLU A 357 7.94 -40.21 15.35
C GLU A 357 7.70 -40.94 16.67
N GLU A 358 8.77 -41.30 17.39
CA GLU A 358 8.67 -41.99 18.68
C GLU A 358 8.07 -41.07 19.75
N LEU A 359 8.50 -39.80 19.79
CA LEU A 359 7.94 -38.78 20.68
C LEU A 359 6.46 -38.52 20.39
N ILE A 360 6.08 -38.49 19.10
CA ILE A 360 4.68 -38.37 18.67
C ILE A 360 3.88 -39.57 19.15
N ARG A 361 4.38 -40.80 18.98
CA ARG A 361 3.71 -42.02 19.45
C ARG A 361 3.52 -42.03 20.97
N LEU A 362 4.55 -41.68 21.74
CA LEU A 362 4.45 -41.58 23.20
C LEU A 362 3.40 -40.54 23.62
N ARG A 363 3.43 -39.35 23.01
CA ARG A 363 2.48 -38.27 23.29
C ARG A 363 1.04 -38.65 22.94
N ASN A 364 0.82 -39.21 21.76
CA ASN A 364 -0.51 -39.64 21.30
C ASN A 364 -1.08 -40.78 22.15
N SER A 365 -0.21 -41.62 22.73
CA SER A 365 -0.61 -42.69 23.66
C SER A 365 -0.80 -42.19 25.10
N GLY A 366 -0.67 -40.87 25.34
CA GLY A 366 -0.85 -40.28 26.65
C GLY A 366 0.22 -40.65 27.67
N VAL A 367 1.43 -41.05 27.23
CA VAL A 367 2.55 -41.34 28.13
C VAL A 367 2.99 -40.05 28.82
N PRO A 368 2.90 -39.96 30.16
CA PRO A 368 3.24 -38.75 30.89
C PRO A 368 4.75 -38.50 30.93
N VAL A 369 5.13 -37.25 31.21
CA VAL A 369 6.53 -36.81 31.16
C VAL A 369 7.39 -37.39 32.30
N ASP A 370 6.79 -37.73 33.43
CA ASP A 370 7.43 -38.34 34.59
C ASP A 370 7.96 -39.76 34.33
N TYR A 371 7.44 -40.46 33.31
CA TYR A 371 7.99 -41.73 32.86
C TYR A 371 9.44 -41.61 32.39
N ALA A 372 9.90 -40.40 32.02
CA ALA A 372 11.31 -40.16 31.73
C ALA A 372 12.20 -40.51 32.94
N ALA A 373 11.76 -40.29 34.18
CA ALA A 373 12.54 -40.61 35.39
C ALA A 373 12.76 -42.12 35.61
N VAL A 374 12.05 -42.96 34.86
CA VAL A 374 12.10 -44.41 34.97
C VAL A 374 12.40 -45.09 33.66
N VAL A 375 12.81 -44.36 32.62
CA VAL A 375 13.20 -44.96 31.33
C VAL A 375 14.59 -45.56 31.41
N ASN A 376 15.51 -44.87 32.09
CA ASN A 376 16.91 -45.22 32.20
C ASN A 376 17.27 -45.28 33.69
N ILE A 377 17.43 -46.50 34.21
CA ILE A 377 17.89 -46.72 35.58
C ILE A 377 19.20 -47.53 35.55
N PRO A 378 20.08 -47.38 36.56
CA PRO A 378 21.36 -48.09 36.60
C PRO A 378 21.19 -49.60 36.43
N ASN A 379 22.11 -50.23 35.68
CA ASN A 379 22.18 -51.68 35.48
C ASN A 379 20.96 -52.34 34.78
N ARG A 380 20.09 -51.57 34.13
CA ARG A 380 18.97 -52.10 33.33
C ARG A 380 18.98 -51.55 31.92
N LYS A 381 18.47 -52.34 30.96
CA LYS A 381 18.23 -51.85 29.59
C LYS A 381 17.17 -50.74 29.61
N PRO A 382 17.34 -49.65 28.84
CA PRO A 382 16.31 -48.62 28.71
C PRO A 382 14.97 -49.19 28.20
N LEU A 383 13.85 -48.64 28.67
CA LEU A 383 12.54 -49.06 28.17
C LEU A 383 12.32 -48.57 26.74
N SER A 384 11.82 -49.45 25.88
CA SER A 384 11.40 -49.08 24.53
C SER A 384 10.08 -48.29 24.55
N VAL A 385 9.83 -47.55 23.48
CA VAL A 385 8.57 -46.81 23.25
C VAL A 385 7.35 -47.72 23.42
N ASP A 386 7.37 -48.92 22.81
CA ASP A 386 6.26 -49.87 22.90
C ASP A 386 6.00 -50.34 24.34
N THR A 387 7.07 -50.52 25.13
CA THR A 387 6.94 -50.90 26.54
C THR A 387 6.36 -49.76 27.37
N LEU A 388 6.84 -48.52 27.17
CA LEU A 388 6.30 -47.34 27.85
C LEU A 388 4.80 -47.16 27.56
N ILE A 389 4.39 -47.34 26.30
CA ILE A 389 2.98 -47.28 25.89
C ILE A 389 2.17 -48.40 26.55
N LYS A 390 2.69 -49.64 26.58
CA LYS A 390 2.02 -50.76 27.24
C LYS A 390 1.83 -50.52 28.74
N LEU A 391 2.84 -49.99 29.43
CA LEU A 391 2.77 -49.66 30.86
C LEU A 391 1.73 -48.56 31.11
N ARG A 392 1.70 -47.52 30.26
CA ARG A 392 0.68 -46.47 30.33
C ARG A 392 -0.72 -47.00 30.10
N ASN A 393 -0.92 -47.85 29.11
CA ASN A 393 -2.21 -48.47 28.81
C ASN A 393 -2.70 -49.39 29.94
N ARG A 394 -1.79 -49.91 30.78
CA ARG A 394 -2.12 -50.67 32.00
C ARG A 394 -2.41 -49.77 33.20
N GLY A 395 -2.34 -48.44 33.05
CA GLY A 395 -2.64 -47.48 34.11
C GLY A 395 -1.51 -47.29 35.13
N MET A 396 -0.32 -47.82 34.88
CA MET A 396 0.79 -47.75 35.84
C MET A 396 1.32 -46.32 35.99
N SER A 397 1.76 -45.96 37.18
CA SER A 397 2.46 -44.72 37.50
C SER A 397 3.97 -44.88 37.28
N ALA A 398 4.70 -43.75 37.20
CA ALA A 398 6.16 -43.80 37.15
C ALA A 398 6.74 -44.49 38.40
N GLN A 399 6.16 -44.27 39.58
CA GLN A 399 6.62 -44.90 40.82
C GLN A 399 6.48 -46.42 40.80
N GLU A 400 5.33 -46.97 40.41
CA GLU A 400 5.14 -48.42 40.29
C GLU A 400 6.10 -49.04 39.27
N ILE A 401 6.39 -48.34 38.18
CA ILE A 401 7.39 -48.79 37.19
C ILE A 401 8.79 -48.80 37.81
N ARG A 402 9.15 -47.81 38.64
CA ARG A 402 10.44 -47.79 39.33
C ARG A 402 10.57 -48.97 40.28
N GLU A 403 9.58 -49.19 41.14
CA GLU A 403 9.55 -50.28 42.14
C GLU A 403 9.67 -51.67 41.50
N LEU A 404 9.13 -51.87 40.29
CA LEU A 404 9.26 -53.14 39.57
C LEU A 404 10.61 -53.33 38.85
N ARG A 405 11.37 -52.25 38.66
CA ARG A 405 12.63 -52.29 37.92
C ARG A 405 13.86 -52.31 38.82
N GLU A 406 13.78 -51.70 40.00
CA GLU A 406 14.73 -51.87 41.11
C GLU A 406 14.71 -53.32 41.60
#